data_AF-A0A923VT90-F1
#
_entry.id   AF-A0A923VT90-F1
#
_cell.length_a   1.000
_cell.length_b   1.000
_cell.length_c   1.000
_cell.angle_alpha   90.00
_cell.angle_beta   90.00
_cell.angle_gamma   90.00
#
_symmetry.space_group_name_H-M   'P 1'
#
loop_
_entity.id
_entity.type
_entity.pdbx_description
1 polymer ?
#
loop_
_entity_poly.entity_id
_entity_poly.type
_entity_poly.pdbx_seq_one_letter_code
_entity_poly.pdbx_strand_id
1 'polypeptide(L)'
;MDDYIFKCLHDVQESIFSINTFLGEKRNFVEYKGNKLLRRAVERELEIIGEALNRIAKIKKLEIQFYRQIIGLRNRIVHSYDNIDDELIWTIATRHLPILKIEIENLLNT
;
A
#
# COMPACT_ATOMS: atom_id res chain seq x y z
N MET A 1 -14.44 -3.08 -17.20
CA MET A 1 -13.30 -3.75 -16.55
C MET A 1 -13.79 -5.05 -15.95
N ASP A 2 -12.97 -6.11 -15.87
CA ASP A 2 -13.34 -7.36 -15.18
C ASP A 2 -13.72 -7.04 -13.71
N ASP A 3 -14.88 -7.52 -13.24
CA ASP A 3 -15.40 -7.30 -11.89
C ASP A 3 -14.37 -7.66 -10.81
N TYR A 4 -13.54 -8.67 -11.06
CA TYR A 4 -12.48 -9.09 -10.15
C TYR A 4 -11.34 -8.06 -10.07
N ILE A 5 -10.97 -7.46 -11.20
CA ILE A 5 -9.94 -6.40 -11.25
C ILE A 5 -10.47 -5.14 -10.57
N PHE A 6 -11.73 -4.78 -10.82
CA PHE A 6 -12.38 -3.63 -10.17
C PHE A 6 -12.39 -3.77 -8.66
N LYS A 7 -12.74 -4.96 -8.15
CA LYS A 7 -12.64 -5.27 -6.72
C LYS A 7 -11.22 -5.09 -6.18
N CYS A 8 -10.20 -5.62 -6.86
CA CYS A 8 -8.81 -5.49 -6.40
C CYS A 8 -8.34 -4.02 -6.38
N LEU A 9 -8.76 -3.20 -7.34
CA LEU A 9 -8.44 -1.78 -7.36
C LEU A 9 -9.12 -1.03 -6.21
N HIS A 10 -10.36 -1.40 -5.86
CA HIS A 10 -11.02 -0.89 -4.66
C HIS A 10 -10.32 -1.31 -3.37
N ASP A 11 -9.89 -2.57 -3.25
CA ASP A 11 -9.11 -3.03 -2.09
C ASP A 11 -7.85 -2.14 -1.90
N VAL A 12 -7.15 -1.80 -2.99
CA VAL A 12 -6.01 -0.88 -2.95
C VAL A 12 -6.43 0.53 -2.50
N GLN A 13 -7.52 1.06 -3.06
CA GLN A 13 -8.02 2.40 -2.74
C GLN A 13 -8.40 2.53 -1.26
N GLU A 14 -9.12 1.53 -0.72
CA GLU A 14 -9.53 1.48 0.69
C GLU A 14 -8.32 1.38 1.62
N SER A 15 -7.33 0.55 1.29
CA SER A 15 -6.10 0.47 2.09
C SER A 15 -5.30 1.77 2.10
N ILE A 16 -5.20 2.46 0.95
CA ILE A 16 -4.57 3.79 0.89
C ILE A 16 -5.32 4.79 1.77
N PHE A 17 -6.66 4.79 1.72
CA PHE A 17 -7.48 5.67 2.54
C PHE A 17 -7.29 5.38 4.05
N SER A 18 -7.28 4.12 4.44
CA SER A 18 -7.04 3.68 5.81
C SER A 18 -5.68 4.13 6.32
N ILE A 19 -4.59 3.91 5.56
CA ILE A 19 -3.25 4.38 5.94
C ILE A 19 -3.23 5.90 6.14
N ASN A 20 -3.83 6.65 5.22
CA ASN A 20 -3.87 8.10 5.33
C ASN A 20 -4.64 8.57 6.57
N THR A 21 -5.72 7.88 6.91
CA THR A 21 -6.52 8.14 8.11
C THR A 21 -5.72 7.86 9.38
N PHE A 22 -5.03 6.72 9.44
CA PHE A 22 -4.23 6.32 10.60
C PHE A 22 -3.05 7.27 10.87
N LEU A 23 -2.41 7.75 9.80
CA LEU A 23 -1.27 8.66 9.90
C LEU A 23 -1.66 10.12 10.18
N GLY A 24 -2.93 10.48 9.93
CA GLY A 24 -3.46 11.83 10.12
C GLY A 24 -2.78 12.90 9.24
N GLU A 25 -3.19 14.14 9.40
CA GLU A 25 -2.67 15.27 8.61
C GLU A 25 -1.25 15.68 9.03
N LYS A 26 -0.94 15.62 10.33
CA LYS A 26 0.36 16.06 10.87
C LYS A 26 1.53 15.21 10.40
N ARG A 27 1.29 13.95 10.01
CA ARG A 27 2.30 12.97 9.57
C ARG A 27 3.54 13.00 10.47
N ASN A 28 3.37 12.64 11.74
CA ASN A 28 4.46 12.62 12.72
C ASN A 28 5.17 11.26 12.75
N PHE A 29 6.41 11.21 12.27
CA PHE A 29 7.21 9.98 12.25
C PHE A 29 7.54 9.45 13.66
N VAL A 30 7.79 10.33 14.64
CA VAL A 30 8.15 9.92 16.01
C VAL A 30 6.96 9.23 16.68
N GLU A 31 5.75 9.78 16.51
CA GLU A 31 4.51 9.17 17.00
C GLU A 31 4.24 7.82 16.32
N TYR A 32 4.43 7.76 14.99
CA TYR A 32 4.33 6.51 14.23
C TYR A 32 5.29 5.44 14.77
N LYS A 33 6.59 5.77 14.86
CA LYS A 33 7.64 4.85 15.31
C LYS A 33 7.40 4.36 16.74
N GLY A 34 6.95 5.27 17.62
CA GLY A 34 6.62 4.97 19.02
C GLY A 34 5.35 4.14 19.22
N ASN A 35 4.48 4.03 18.21
CA ASN A 35 3.19 3.37 18.32
C ASN A 35 3.14 2.05 17.54
N LYS A 36 3.38 0.93 18.24
CA LYS A 36 3.37 -0.43 17.64
C LYS A 36 2.04 -0.79 16.96
N LEU A 37 0.91 -0.36 17.53
CA LEU A 37 -0.41 -0.64 16.94
C LEU A 37 -0.57 0.07 15.60
N LEU A 38 -0.18 1.35 15.55
CA LEU A 38 -0.21 2.14 14.33
C LEU A 38 0.73 1.56 13.26
N ARG A 39 1.95 1.16 13.63
CA ARG A 39 2.87 0.50 12.71
C ARG A 39 2.28 -0.77 12.10
N ARG A 40 1.74 -1.66 12.94
CA ARG A 40 1.11 -2.90 12.50
C ARG A 40 -0.12 -2.66 11.62
N ALA A 41 -0.90 -1.63 11.90
CA ALA A 41 -2.03 -1.24 11.05
C ALA A 41 -1.55 -0.80 9.66
N VAL A 42 -0.53 0.05 9.57
CA VAL A 42 0.04 0.50 8.28
C VAL A 42 0.68 -0.66 7.51
N GLU A 43 1.46 -1.51 8.18
CA GLU A 43 2.05 -2.71 7.57
C GLU A 43 0.98 -3.61 6.96
N ARG A 44 -0.11 -3.85 7.69
CA ARG A 44 -1.22 -4.68 7.22
C ARG A 44 -1.88 -4.14 5.96
N GLU A 45 -2.14 -2.84 5.91
CA GLU A 45 -2.71 -2.21 4.71
C GLU A 45 -1.75 -2.28 3.52
N LEU A 46 -0.44 -2.13 3.75
CA LEU A 46 0.57 -2.30 2.68
C LEU A 46 0.64 -3.74 2.15
N GLU A 47 0.43 -4.75 3.00
CA GLU A 47 0.30 -6.15 2.56
C GLU A 47 -0.91 -6.35 1.64
N ILE A 48 -2.06 -5.77 2.01
CA ILE A 48 -3.31 -5.86 1.23
C ILE A 48 -3.10 -5.22 -0.15
N ILE A 49 -2.52 -4.02 -0.19
CA ILE A 49 -2.16 -3.33 -1.44
C ILE A 49 -1.28 -4.23 -2.32
N GLY A 50 -0.20 -4.79 -1.77
CA GLY A 50 0.72 -5.64 -2.53
C GLY A 50 0.05 -6.92 -3.04
N GLU A 51 -0.82 -7.55 -2.25
CA GLU A 51 -1.56 -8.74 -2.65
C GLU A 51 -2.58 -8.43 -3.76
N ALA A 52 -3.33 -7.34 -3.66
CA ALA A 52 -4.28 -6.91 -4.68
C ALA A 52 -3.57 -6.61 -6.02
N LEU A 53 -2.45 -5.88 -5.99
CA LEU A 53 -1.65 -5.63 -7.19
C LEU A 53 -1.07 -6.93 -7.78
N ASN A 54 -0.63 -7.87 -6.95
CA ASN A 54 -0.13 -9.18 -7.40
C ASN A 54 -1.22 -9.98 -8.12
N ARG A 55 -2.46 -9.95 -7.62
CA ARG A 55 -3.60 -10.62 -8.27
C ARG A 55 -3.89 -10.03 -9.64
N ILE A 56 -3.94 -8.71 -9.76
CA ILE A 56 -4.16 -8.05 -11.07
C ILE A 56 -3.02 -8.37 -12.04
N ALA A 57 -1.76 -8.31 -11.57
CA ALA A 57 -0.58 -8.55 -12.39
C ALA A 57 -0.51 -9.97 -13.00
N LYS A 58 -1.17 -10.96 -12.38
CA LYS A 58 -1.29 -12.33 -12.91
C LYS A 58 -2.30 -12.44 -14.05
N ILE A 59 -3.26 -11.52 -14.13
CA ILE A 59 -4.35 -11.53 -15.12
C ILE A 59 -3.99 -10.63 -16.30
N LYS A 60 -3.49 -9.42 -16.01
CA LYS A 60 -3.10 -8.45 -17.04
C LYS A 60 -1.87 -7.66 -16.63
N LYS A 61 -1.22 -7.07 -17.64
CA LYS A 61 -0.16 -6.09 -17.40
C LYS A 61 -0.76 -4.84 -16.73
N LEU A 62 -0.17 -4.43 -15.61
CA LEU A 62 -0.53 -3.22 -14.91
C LEU A 62 0.16 -2.00 -15.52
N GLU A 63 -0.60 -0.94 -15.73
CA GLU A 63 -0.11 0.40 -16.10
C GLU A 63 0.06 1.26 -14.83
N ILE A 64 0.71 0.67 -13.83
CA ILE A 64 1.00 1.30 -12.53
C ILE A 64 2.51 1.36 -12.40
N GLN A 65 3.04 2.54 -12.09
CA GLN A 65 4.47 2.72 -11.89
C GLN A 65 4.91 1.94 -10.66
N PHE A 66 6.04 1.23 -10.78
CA PHE A 66 6.66 0.51 -9.66
C PHE A 66 5.79 -0.56 -8.97
N TYR A 67 4.73 -1.07 -9.61
CA TYR A 67 3.85 -2.09 -9.00
C TYR A 67 4.61 -3.35 -8.55
N ARG A 68 5.67 -3.73 -9.25
CA ARG A 68 6.53 -4.88 -8.89
C ARG A 68 7.26 -4.65 -7.57
N GLN A 69 7.69 -3.42 -7.31
CA GLN A 69 8.34 -3.03 -6.07
C GLN A 69 7.35 -3.09 -4.90
N ILE A 70 6.10 -2.69 -5.11
CA ILE A 70 5.04 -2.77 -4.09
C ILE A 70 4.71 -4.24 -3.77
N ILE A 71 4.64 -5.10 -4.79
CA ILE A 71 4.49 -6.55 -4.58
C ILE A 71 5.70 -7.11 -3.80
N GLY A 72 6.91 -6.67 -4.15
CA GLY A 72 8.15 -7.05 -3.46
C GLY A 72 8.16 -6.60 -1.98
N LEU A 73 7.64 -5.40 -1.68
CA LEU A 73 7.48 -4.90 -0.32
C LEU A 73 6.61 -5.83 0.52
N ARG A 74 5.47 -6.29 -0.01
CA ARG A 74 4.60 -7.26 0.69
C ARG A 74 5.37 -8.50 1.11
N ASN A 75 6.24 -9.03 0.23
CA ASN A 75 7.07 -10.19 0.59
C ASN A 75 8.05 -9.86 1.70
N ARG A 76 8.64 -8.66 1.69
CA ARG A 76 9.56 -8.21 2.73
C ARG A 76 8.85 -8.02 4.08
N ILE A 77 7.65 -7.44 4.12
CA ILE A 77 6.87 -7.29 5.35
C ILE A 77 6.56 -8.66 5.96
N VAL A 78 6.10 -9.60 5.14
CA VAL A 78 5.74 -10.96 5.59
C VAL A 78 6.95 -11.79 6.03
N HIS A 79 8.10 -11.68 5.35
CA HIS A 79 9.27 -12.53 5.64
C HIS A 79 10.29 -11.90 6.60
N SER A 80 10.32 -10.58 6.72
CA SER A 80 11.25 -9.85 7.58
C SER A 80 10.54 -9.15 8.73
N TYR A 81 9.40 -9.68 9.19
CA TYR A 81 8.55 -9.08 10.23
C TYR A 81 9.28 -8.81 11.58
N ASP A 82 10.42 -9.49 11.80
CA ASP A 82 11.31 -9.32 12.95
C ASP A 82 12.26 -8.10 12.83
N ASN A 83 12.48 -7.61 11.61
CA ASN A 83 13.42 -6.51 11.30
C ASN A 83 12.87 -5.59 10.21
N ILE A 84 11.60 -5.20 10.35
CA ILE A 84 10.99 -4.20 9.47
C ILE A 84 11.63 -2.85 9.78
N ASP A 85 12.15 -2.21 8.74
CA ASP A 85 12.67 -0.86 8.80
C ASP A 85 11.51 0.15 8.79
N ASP A 86 11.22 0.72 9.96
CA ASP A 86 10.15 1.72 10.15
C ASP A 86 10.32 2.94 9.24
N GLU A 87 11.56 3.34 8.92
CA GLU A 87 11.84 4.48 8.03
C GLU A 87 11.50 4.14 6.58
N LEU A 88 11.74 2.90 6.17
CA LEU A 88 11.34 2.41 4.86
C LEU A 88 9.80 2.39 4.73
N ILE A 89 9.10 1.82 5.71
CA ILE A 89 7.63 1.76 5.70
C ILE A 89 7.05 3.17 5.70
N TRP A 90 7.58 4.06 6.54
CA TRP A 90 7.18 5.46 6.58
C TRP A 90 7.37 6.16 5.23
N THR A 91 8.53 5.96 4.59
CA THR A 91 8.84 6.55 3.28
C THR A 91 7.84 6.07 2.22
N ILE A 92 7.50 4.80 2.23
CA ILE A 92 6.50 4.24 1.32
C ILE A 92 5.13 4.85 1.58
N ALA A 93 4.72 4.89 2.84
CA ALA A 93 3.43 5.42 3.22
C ALA A 93 3.25 6.91 2.89
N THR A 94 4.32 7.69 2.95
CA THR A 94 4.26 9.15 2.79
C THR A 94 4.65 9.66 1.41
N ARG A 95 5.51 8.94 0.67
CA ARG A 95 6.00 9.38 -0.64
C ARG A 95 5.48 8.57 -1.81
N HIS A 96 5.30 7.25 -1.62
CA HIS A 96 4.94 6.36 -2.72
C HIS A 96 3.43 6.09 -2.81
N LEU A 97 2.73 5.96 -1.68
CA LEU A 97 1.26 5.80 -1.69
C LEU A 97 0.51 6.95 -2.38
N PRO A 98 0.90 8.24 -2.25
CA PRO A 98 0.21 9.30 -2.96
C PRO A 98 0.27 9.16 -4.48
N ILE A 99 1.38 8.64 -5.02
CA ILE A 99 1.53 8.39 -6.46
C ILE A 99 0.62 7.23 -6.87
N LEU A 100 0.69 6.11 -6.13
CA LEU A 100 -0.16 4.94 -6.39
C LEU A 100 -1.65 5.31 -6.32
N LYS A 101 -2.04 6.18 -5.38
CA LYS A 101 -3.42 6.65 -5.26
C LYS A 101 -3.93 7.25 -6.57
N ILE A 102 -3.16 8.16 -7.17
CA ILE A 102 -3.51 8.83 -8.42
C ILE A 102 -3.65 7.80 -9.55
N GLU A 103 -2.73 6.83 -9.63
CA GLU A 103 -2.77 5.78 -10.65
C GLU A 103 -4.01 4.89 -10.52
N ILE A 104 -4.38 4.52 -9.30
CA ILE A 104 -5.57 3.70 -9.02
C ILE A 104 -6.85 4.49 -9.33
N GLU A 105 -6.92 5.77 -8.96
CA GLU A 105 -8.05 6.64 -9.28
C GLU A 105 -8.24 6.79 -10.80
N ASN A 106 -7.15 6.94 -11.56
CA ASN A 106 -7.24 6.98 -13.02
C ASN A 106 -7.78 5.66 -13.61
N LEU A 107 -7.33 4.51 -13.09
CA LEU A 107 -7.78 3.19 -13.54
C LEU A 107 -9.24 2.90 -13.19
N LEU A 108 -9.75 3.44 -12.07
CA LEU A 108 -11.16 3.29 -11.66
C LEU A 108 -12.10 4.21 -12.45
N ASN A 109 -11.61 5.34 -12.95
CA ASN A 109 -12.38 6.29 -13.76
C ASN A 109 -12.38 5.97 -15.26
N THR A 110 -11.80 4.83 -15.66
CA THR A 110 -11.75 4.34 -17.06
C THR A 110 -12.79 3.25 -17.30
#